data_AF-A0A920MHX6-F1
#
_entry.id   AF-A0A920MHX6-F1
#
_cell.length_a   1.000
_cell.length_b   1.000
_cell.length_c   1.000
_cell.angle_alpha   90.00
_cell.angle_beta   90.00
_cell.angle_gamma   90.00
#
_symmetry.space_group_name_H-M   'P 1'
#
loop_
_entity.id
_entity.type
_entity.pdbx_description
1 polymer ?
#
loop_
_entity_poly.entity_id
_entity_poly.type
_entity_poly.pdbx_seq_one_letter_code
_entity_poly.pdbx_strand_id
1 'polypeptide(L)'
;MDWIPEGIIYGLIDNGVLAFSTLLGIDIDKYFKGSGVHGAIYGALFGNSLSDFLGAIVDFPLELAINITAGCLIVIPIVWFILLFKEAVLRLDRISSI
;
A
#
# COMPACT_ATOMS: atom_id res chain seq x y z
N MET A 1 -15.58 25.91 -13.42
CA MET A 1 -15.50 25.06 -12.19
C MET A 1 -14.32 25.63 -11.41
N ASP A 2 -14.38 26.91 -11.04
CA ASP A 2 -13.17 27.71 -10.80
C ASP A 2 -12.92 27.96 -9.31
N TRP A 3 -13.63 27.24 -8.44
CA TRP A 3 -13.54 27.36 -6.98
C TRP A 3 -12.95 26.10 -6.32
N ILE A 4 -12.81 24.99 -7.04
CA ILE A 4 -12.21 23.77 -6.52
C ILE A 4 -10.69 23.96 -6.54
N PRO A 5 -9.99 23.90 -5.39
CA PRO A 5 -8.54 24.01 -5.36
C PRO A 5 -7.89 22.96 -6.24
N GLU A 6 -6.87 23.36 -7.00
CA GLU A 6 -6.08 22.45 -7.82
C GLU A 6 -5.52 21.30 -6.95
N GLY A 7 -5.65 20.07 -7.44
CA GLY A 7 -5.18 18.86 -6.75
C GLY A 7 -6.06 18.35 -5.61
N ILE A 8 -7.16 19.01 -5.23
CA ILE A 8 -8.03 18.47 -4.16
C ILE A 8 -8.74 17.18 -4.59
N ILE A 9 -9.09 17.05 -5.87
CA ILE A 9 -9.73 15.85 -6.42
C ILE A 9 -8.72 14.69 -6.40
N TYR A 10 -7.50 14.92 -6.91
CA TYR A 10 -6.40 13.96 -6.79
C TYR A 10 -6.19 13.53 -5.34
N GLY A 11 -6.03 14.50 -4.43
CA GLY A 11 -5.74 14.22 -3.02
C GLY A 11 -6.84 13.42 -2.31
N LEU A 12 -8.11 13.65 -2.67
CA LEU A 12 -9.24 12.89 -2.15
C LEU A 12 -9.26 11.45 -2.69
N ILE A 13 -9.01 11.26 -3.98
CA ILE A 13 -8.95 9.92 -4.59
C ILE A 13 -7.78 9.14 -4.00
N ASP A 14 -6.61 9.75 -3.95
CA ASP A 14 -5.38 9.12 -3.48
C ASP A 14 -5.52 8.65 -2.02
N ASN A 15 -5.78 9.58 -1.10
CA ASN A 15 -5.87 9.24 0.32
C ASN A 15 -7.11 8.39 0.65
N GLY A 16 -8.21 8.58 -0.08
CA GLY A 16 -9.44 7.82 0.13
C GLY A 16 -9.30 6.35 -0.22
N VAL A 17 -8.76 6.06 -1.41
CA VAL A 17 -8.53 4.68 -1.88
C VAL A 17 -7.45 4.01 -1.03
N LEU A 18 -6.39 4.72 -0.68
CA LEU A 18 -5.36 4.25 0.24
C LEU A 18 -5.97 3.84 1.60
N ALA A 19 -6.69 4.75 2.26
CA ALA A 19 -7.28 4.50 3.57
C ALA A 19 -8.26 3.32 3.54
N PHE A 20 -9.13 3.26 2.54
CA PHE A 20 -10.06 2.15 2.36
C PHE A 20 -9.33 0.81 2.20
N SER A 21 -8.30 0.78 1.36
CA SER A 21 -7.53 -0.45 1.08
C SER A 21 -6.73 -0.91 2.29
N THR A 22 -6.19 0.02 3.10
CA THR A 22 -5.54 -0.30 4.37
C THR A 22 -6.50 -0.93 5.36
N LEU A 23 -7.70 -0.34 5.53
CA LEU A 23 -8.72 -0.89 6.44
C LEU A 23 -9.21 -2.27 5.98
N LEU A 24 -9.48 -2.42 4.69
CA LEU A 24 -9.83 -3.71 4.11
C LEU A 24 -8.71 -4.75 4.31
N GLY A 25 -7.45 -4.36 4.12
CA GLY A 25 -6.30 -5.21 4.37
C GLY A 25 -6.23 -5.70 5.82
N ILE A 26 -6.46 -4.81 6.80
CA ILE A 26 -6.54 -5.17 8.23
C ILE A 26 -7.60 -6.24 8.47
N ASP A 27 -8.80 -6.05 7.90
CA ASP A 27 -9.91 -6.98 8.11
C ASP A 27 -9.66 -8.34 7.44
N ILE A 28 -9.05 -8.35 6.26
CA ILE A 28 -8.63 -9.58 5.57
C ILE A 28 -7.58 -10.34 6.39
N ASP A 29 -6.55 -9.67 6.90
CA ASP A 29 -5.51 -10.33 7.71
C ASP A 29 -6.08 -10.89 9.02
N LYS A 30 -6.97 -10.14 9.68
CA LYS A 30 -7.70 -10.62 10.87
C LYS A 30 -8.62 -11.80 10.55
N TYR A 31 -9.28 -11.79 9.38
CA TYR A 31 -10.09 -12.93 8.91
C TYR A 31 -9.25 -14.22 8.82
N PHE A 32 -7.98 -14.11 8.42
CA PHE A 32 -7.01 -15.22 8.41
C PHE A 32 -6.28 -15.43 9.76
N LYS A 33 -6.80 -14.90 10.86
CA LYS A 33 -6.25 -15.01 12.24
C LYS A 33 -4.89 -14.33 12.42
N GLY A 34 -4.52 -13.40 11.54
CA GLY A 34 -3.37 -12.53 11.71
C GLY A 34 -3.62 -11.41 12.73
N SER A 35 -2.59 -10.63 13.03
CA SER A 35 -2.69 -9.47 13.94
C SER A 35 -3.34 -8.24 13.30
N GLY A 36 -3.52 -8.24 11.99
CA GLY A 36 -3.95 -7.08 11.20
C GLY A 36 -2.77 -6.23 10.69
N VAL A 37 -1.55 -6.46 11.18
CA VAL A 37 -0.38 -5.64 10.81
C VAL A 37 0.08 -5.93 9.38
N HIS A 38 0.15 -7.21 8.98
CA HIS A 38 0.53 -7.56 7.62
C HIS A 38 -0.53 -7.11 6.62
N GLY A 39 -1.80 -7.26 7.01
CA GLY A 39 -2.94 -6.73 6.28
C GLY A 39 -2.87 -5.24 6.05
N ALA A 40 -2.60 -4.45 7.11
CA ALA A 40 -2.43 -3.01 7.00
C ALA A 40 -1.31 -2.63 6.03
N ILE A 41 -0.14 -3.28 6.14
CA ILE A 41 1.02 -3.00 5.30
C ILE A 41 0.72 -3.30 3.83
N TYR A 42 0.25 -4.51 3.50
CA TYR A 42 -0.03 -4.85 2.11
C TYR A 42 -1.24 -4.10 1.56
N GLY A 43 -2.29 -3.90 2.36
CA GLY A 43 -3.44 -3.07 2.00
C GLY A 43 -3.04 -1.63 1.70
N ALA A 44 -2.13 -1.04 2.48
CA ALA A 44 -1.57 0.28 2.19
C ALA A 44 -0.71 0.31 0.92
N LEU A 45 0.14 -0.70 0.67
CA LEU A 45 1.01 -0.70 -0.51
C LEU A 45 0.24 -0.90 -1.83
N PHE A 46 -0.69 -1.86 -1.86
CA PHE A 46 -1.58 -2.06 -3.01
C PHE A 46 -2.57 -0.89 -3.15
N GLY A 47 -3.08 -0.39 -2.02
CA GLY A 47 -3.92 0.80 -1.95
C GLY A 47 -3.24 2.02 -2.56
N ASN A 48 -2.02 2.33 -2.14
CA ASN A 48 -1.19 3.42 -2.68
C ASN A 48 -0.98 3.28 -4.18
N SER A 49 -0.64 2.07 -4.65
CA SER A 49 -0.41 1.85 -6.08
C SER A 49 -1.67 2.09 -6.91
N LEU A 50 -2.83 1.62 -6.42
CA LEU A 50 -4.12 1.84 -7.08
C LEU A 50 -4.58 3.30 -6.97
N SER A 51 -4.38 3.92 -5.82
CA SER A 51 -4.83 5.28 -5.51
C SER A 51 -4.05 6.32 -6.31
N ASP A 52 -2.73 6.17 -6.40
CA ASP A 52 -1.86 6.99 -7.26
C ASP A 52 -2.24 6.83 -8.72
N PHE A 53 -2.52 5.61 -9.20
CA PHE A 53 -2.96 5.42 -10.60
C PHE A 53 -4.27 6.17 -10.87
N LEU A 54 -5.28 5.96 -10.01
CA LEU A 54 -6.61 6.55 -10.17
C LEU A 54 -6.58 8.08 -10.01
N GLY A 55 -5.79 8.61 -9.09
CA GLY A 55 -5.57 10.05 -8.96
C GLY A 55 -4.82 10.59 -10.17
N ALA A 56 -3.74 9.92 -10.58
CA ALA A 56 -2.86 10.46 -11.60
C ALA A 56 -3.48 10.48 -13.00
N ILE A 57 -4.38 9.53 -13.35
CA ILE A 57 -5.10 9.60 -14.62
C ILE A 57 -6.09 10.78 -14.71
N VAL A 58 -6.43 11.41 -13.57
CA VAL A 58 -7.31 12.58 -13.53
C VAL A 58 -6.53 13.88 -13.79
N ASP A 59 -5.31 13.99 -13.24
CA ASP A 59 -4.55 15.25 -13.24
C ASP A 59 -3.28 15.22 -14.12
N PHE A 60 -2.83 14.05 -14.60
CA PHE A 60 -1.57 13.90 -15.33
C PHE A 60 -1.69 13.07 -16.63
N PRO A 61 -0.73 13.19 -17.55
CA PRO A 61 -0.65 12.32 -18.72
C PRO A 61 -0.55 10.84 -18.35
N LEU A 62 -1.16 9.97 -19.16
CA LEU A 62 -1.21 8.53 -18.91
C LEU A 62 0.17 7.89 -18.74
N GLU A 63 1.18 8.32 -19.52
CA GLU A 63 2.55 7.81 -19.39
C GLU A 63 3.14 8.08 -18.00
N LEU A 64 2.89 9.28 -17.45
CA LEU A 64 3.33 9.62 -16.10
C LEU A 64 2.59 8.80 -15.05
N ALA A 65 1.27 8.64 -15.19
CA ALA A 65 0.46 7.81 -14.29
C ALA A 65 0.93 6.34 -14.26
N ILE A 66 1.26 5.76 -15.43
CA ILE A 66 1.81 4.41 -15.52
C ILE A 66 3.17 4.31 -14.82
N ASN A 67 4.07 5.26 -15.05
CA ASN A 67 5.40 5.25 -14.44
C ASN A 67 5.34 5.41 -12.91
N ILE A 68 4.47 6.27 -12.39
CA ILE A 68 4.20 6.41 -10.94
C ILE A 68 3.72 5.07 -10.39
N THR A 69 2.69 4.48 -11.01
CA THR A 69 2.10 3.21 -10.58
C THR A 69 3.12 2.07 -10.58
N ALA A 70 3.95 1.98 -11.61
CA ALA A 70 5.02 0.99 -11.70
C ALA A 70 6.04 1.15 -10.56
N GLY A 71 6.41 2.39 -10.22
CA GLY A 71 7.25 2.69 -9.06
C GLY A 71 6.65 2.19 -7.75
N CYS A 72 5.36 2.45 -7.51
CA CYS A 72 4.65 2.00 -6.31
C CYS A 72 4.61 0.46 -6.22
N LEU A 73 4.33 -0.23 -7.34
CA LEU A 73 4.29 -1.69 -7.39
C LEU A 73 5.65 -2.35 -7.12
N ILE A 74 6.75 -1.74 -7.55
CA ILE A 74 8.12 -2.27 -7.33
C ILE A 74 8.48 -2.33 -5.84
N VAL A 75 7.92 -1.45 -5.00
CA VAL A 75 8.20 -1.44 -3.56
C VAL A 75 7.57 -2.64 -2.84
N ILE A 76 6.47 -3.18 -3.36
CA ILE A 76 5.74 -4.32 -2.76
C ILE A 76 6.63 -5.55 -2.54
N PRO A 77 7.31 -6.11 -3.56
CA PRO A 77 8.19 -7.25 -3.37
C PRO A 77 9.38 -6.95 -2.45
N ILE A 78 9.85 -5.70 -2.40
CA ILE A 78 10.93 -5.29 -1.48
C ILE A 78 10.45 -5.40 -0.03
N VAL A 79 9.27 -4.86 0.28
CA VAL A 79 8.69 -4.94 1.63
C VAL A 79 8.40 -6.39 2.00
N TRP A 80 7.87 -7.19 1.07
CA TRP A 80 7.66 -8.62 1.28
C TRP A 80 8.96 -9.34 1.67
N PHE A 81 10.06 -9.05 0.95
CA PHE A 81 11.36 -9.64 1.25
C PHE A 81 11.89 -9.23 2.64
N ILE A 82 11.73 -7.96 3.02
CA ILE A 82 12.14 -7.47 4.35
C ILE A 82 11.37 -8.19 5.45
N LEU A 83 10.05 -8.34 5.30
CA LEU A 83 9.22 -9.01 6.30
C LEU A 83 9.54 -10.51 6.39
N LEU A 84 9.74 -11.17 5.25
CA LEU A 84 10.19 -12.56 5.20
C LEU A 84 11.53 -12.76 5.94
N PHE A 85 12.51 -11.89 5.68
CA PHE A 85 13.81 -11.95 6.34
C PHE A 85 13.69 -11.72 7.84
N LYS A 86 12.90 -10.73 8.26
CA LYS A 86 12.66 -10.43 9.69
C LYS A 86 12.04 -11.62 10.41
N GLU A 87 11.06 -12.28 9.81
CA GLU A 87 10.47 -13.49 10.39
C GLU A 87 11.47 -14.65 10.49
N ALA A 88 12.34 -14.81 9.49
CA ALA A 88 13.38 -15.84 9.51
C ALA A 88 14.38 -15.62 10.66
N VAL A 89 14.84 -14.37 10.86
CA VAL A 89 15.75 -14.01 11.96
C VAL A 89 15.10 -14.26 13.32
N LEU A 90 13.87 -13.79 13.53
CA LEU A 90 13.15 -13.97 14.80
C LEU A 90 12.90 -15.45 15.14
N ARG A 91 12.78 -16.33 14.13
CA ARG A 91 12.68 -17.78 14.34
C ARG A 91 14.00 -18.39 14.80
N LEU A 92 15.14 -17.94 14.26
CA LEU A 92 16.46 -18.41 14.66
C LEU A 92 16.78 -18.03 16.11
N ASP A 93 16.48 -16.79 16.51
CA ASP A 93 16.71 -16.30 17.89
C ASP A 93 15.89 -17.07 18.94
N ARG A 94 14.69 -17.53 18.56
CA ARG A 94 13.86 -18.37 19.44
C ARG A 94 14.42 -19.77 19.65
N ILE A 95 15.07 -20.33 18.62
CA ILE A 95 15.65 -21.68 18.72
C ILE A 95 16.95 -21.65 19.54
N SER A 96 17.74 -20.58 19.44
CA SER A 96 19.01 -20.45 20.19
C SER A 96 18.83 -20.12 21.68
N SER A 97 17.62 -19.75 22.11
CA SER A 97 17.28 -19.40 23.50
C SER A 97 16.59 -20.53 24.28
N ILE A 98 16.42 -21.71 23.67
CA ILE A 98 15.94 -22.95 24.28
C ILE A 98 17.13 -23.89 24.51
#